data_AF-A0A1E5WLL2-F1
#
_entry.id   AF-A0A1E5WLL2-F1
#
_cell.length_a   1.000
_cell.length_b   1.000
_cell.length_c   1.000
_cell.angle_alpha   90.00
_cell.angle_beta   90.00
_cell.angle_gamma   90.00
#
_symmetry.space_group_name_H-M   'P 1'
#
loop_
_entity.id
_entity.type
_entity.pdbx_description
1 polymer ?
#
loop_
_entity_poly.entity_id
_entity_poly.type
_entity_poly.pdbx_seq_one_letter_code
_entity_poly.pdbx_strand_id
1 'polypeptide(L)' 'MGLLASDQLLYTDPRSRPTVDALAQSSVAFGQAFMTAITKMGRIGIKTAAQGNIRRNCAVLN' A
#
# COMPACT_ATOMS: atom_id res chain seq x y z
N MET A 1 6.78 15.13 -12.74
CA MET A 1 5.66 15.94 -12.22
C MET A 1 4.58 14.96 -11.77
N GLY A 2 4.05 15.11 -10.55
CA GLY A 2 2.90 14.32 -10.09
C GLY A 2 1.61 14.74 -10.81
N LEU A 3 0.69 13.80 -11.04
CA LEU A 3 -0.60 14.11 -11.71
C LEU A 3 -1.61 14.63 -10.70
N LEU A 4 -1.72 13.95 -9.56
CA LEU A 4 -2.62 14.33 -8.48
C LEU A 4 -1.90 15.25 -7.49
N ALA A 5 -2.67 16.09 -6.80
CA ALA A 5 -2.14 16.90 -5.70
C ALA A 5 -1.51 16.01 -4.61
N SER A 6 -2.08 14.83 -4.35
CA SER A 6 -1.53 13.85 -3.42
C SER A 6 -0.16 13.31 -3.85
N ASP A 7 0.09 13.16 -5.16
CA ASP A 7 1.38 12.69 -5.67
C ASP A 7 2.45 13.76 -5.45
N GLN A 8 2.12 15.00 -5.80
CA GLN A 8 3.06 16.11 -5.68
C GLN A 8 3.35 16.43 -4.20
N LEU A 9 2.37 16.26 -3.31
CA LEU A 9 2.54 16.48 -1.87
C LEU A 9 3.62 15.56 -1.29
N LEU A 10 3.68 14.29 -1.72
CA LEU A 10 4.72 13.35 -1.26
C LEU A 10 6.13 13.85 -1.56
N TYR A 11 6.33 14.59 -2.67
CA TYR A 11 7.63 15.15 -3.03
C TYR A 11 7.91 16.50 -2.35
N THR A 12 6.89 17.34 -2.17
CA THR A 12 7.07 18.68 -1.59
C THR A 12 7.18 18.68 -0.07
N ASP A 13 6.60 17.68 0.61
CA ASP A 13 6.68 17.55 2.06
C ASP A 13 8.08 17.05 2.49
N PRO A 14 8.81 17.79 3.35
CA PRO A 14 10.15 17.40 3.79
C PRO A 14 10.23 16.02 4.47
N ARG A 15 9.12 15.53 5.04
CA ARG A 15 9.08 14.25 5.76
C ARG A 15 9.08 13.06 4.82
N SER A 16 8.47 13.19 3.64
CA SER A 16 8.35 12.10 2.65
C SER A 16 9.31 12.25 1.48
N ARG A 17 9.79 13.46 1.19
CA ARG A 17 10.70 13.73 0.08
C ARG A 17 11.94 12.81 0.04
N PRO A 18 12.67 12.57 1.15
CA PRO A 18 13.84 11.68 1.11
C PRO A 18 13.47 10.25 0.70
N THR A 19 12.28 9.78 1.07
CA THR A 19 11.77 8.48 0.62
C THR A 19 11.50 8.49 -0.87
N VAL A 20 10.82 9.53 -1.39
CA VAL A 20 10.55 9.64 -2.83
C VAL A 20 11.86 9.67 -3.63
N ASP A 21 12.85 10.45 -3.20
CA ASP A 21 14.16 10.52 -3.85
C ASP A 21 14.86 9.14 -3.85
N ALA A 22 14.87 8.42 -2.72
CA ALA A 22 15.49 7.10 -2.61
C ALA A 22 14.80 6.05 -3.49
N LEU A 23 13.46 6.06 -3.55
CA LEU A 23 12.69 5.12 -4.36
C LEU A 23 12.82 5.41 -5.86
N ALA A 24 12.93 6.68 -6.26
CA ALA A 24 13.12 7.08 -7.64
C ALA A 24 14.52 6.70 -8.18
N GLN A 25 15.53 6.67 -7.31
CA GLN A 25 16.91 6.32 -7.68
C GLN A 25 17.14 4.80 -7.85
N SER A 26 16.25 3.95 -7.34
CA SER A 26 16.41 2.49 -7.40
C SER A 26 15.08 1.76 -7.51
N SER A 27 14.83 1.19 -8.69
CA SER A 27 13.66 0.34 -8.93
C SER A 27 13.65 -0.92 -8.05
N VAL A 28 14.83 -1.44 -7.69
CA VAL A 28 14.97 -2.58 -6.76
C VAL A 28 14.52 -2.18 -5.36
N ALA A 29 14.96 -1.00 -4.86
CA ALA A 29 14.54 -0.50 -3.55
C ALA A 29 13.04 -0.23 -3.51
N PHE A 30 12.48 0.37 -4.57
CA PHE A 30 11.03 0.53 -4.73
C PHE A 30 10.29 -0.81 -4.69
N GLY A 31 10.73 -1.81 -5.46
CA GLY A 31 10.09 -3.12 -5.47
C GLY A 31 10.07 -3.78 -4.09
N GLN A 32 11.18 -3.73 -3.36
CA GLN A 32 11.28 -4.27 -1.99
C GLN A 32 10.36 -3.53 -1.00
N ALA A 33 10.36 -2.20 -1.04
CA ALA A 33 9.49 -1.38 -0.21
C ALA A 33 8.01 -1.65 -0.50
N PHE A 34 7.65 -1.75 -1.78
CA PHE A 34 6.28 -2.02 -2.23
C PHE A 34 5.79 -3.40 -1.75
N MET A 35 6.57 -4.46 -1.96
CA MET A 35 6.23 -5.82 -1.50
C MET A 35 6.00 -5.85 0.01
N THR A 36 6.89 -5.21 0.77
CA THR A 36 6.79 -5.13 2.23
C THR A 36 5.52 -4.39 2.66
N ALA A 37 5.25 -3.23 2.04
CA ALA A 37 4.10 -2.40 2.37
C ALA A 37 2.77 -3.10 2.08
N ILE A 38 2.59 -3.68 0.89
CA ILE A 38 1.35 -4.35 0.50
C ILE A 38 1.13 -5.63 1.32
N THR A 39 2.19 -6.37 1.62
CA THR A 39 2.12 -7.55 2.50
C THR A 39 1.68 -7.20 3.92
N LYS A 40 2.13 -6.06 4.45
CA LYS A 40 1.67 -5.54 5.75
C LYS A 40 0.22 -5.05 5.67
N MET A 41 -0.14 -4.33 4.60
CA MET A 41 -1.50 -3.82 4.37
C MET A 41 -2.53 -4.95 4.32
N GLY A 42 -2.21 -6.08 3.66
CA GLY A 42 -3.09 -7.25 3.56
C GLY A 42 -3.42 -7.94 4.88
N ARG A 43 -2.82 -7.51 6.00
CA ARG A 43 -3.08 -8.03 7.35
C ARG A 43 -3.87 -7.06 8.23
N ILE A 44 -4.23 -5.88 7.73
CA ILE A 44 -4.99 -4.89 8.49
C ILE A 44 -6.45 -5.36 8.61
N GLY A 45 -6.95 -5.48 9.84
CA GLY A 45 -8.39 -5.72 10.11
C GLY A 45 -8.93 -7.05 9.57
N ILE A 46 -8.09 -8.04 9.30
CA ILE A 46 -8.52 -9.31 8.75
C ILE A 46 -9.37 -10.11 9.75
N LYS A 47 -10.37 -10.81 9.24
CA LYS A 47 -11.14 -11.82 9.97
C LYS A 47 -10.42 -13.16 9.88
N THR A 48 -10.13 -13.79 11.02
CA THR A 48 -9.42 -15.07 11.07
C THR A 48 -10.29 -16.18 11.67
N ALA A 49 -9.91 -17.44 11.43
CA ALA A 49 -10.59 -18.62 11.97
C ALA A 49 -12.12 -18.54 11.83
N ALA A 50 -12.86 -18.63 12.93
CA ALA A 50 -14.32 -18.60 12.96
C ALA A 50 -14.92 -17.19 12.87
N GLN A 51 -14.12 -16.12 12.74
CA GLN A 51 -14.60 -14.73 12.80
C GLN A 51 -15.15 -14.20 11.46
N GLY A 52 -15.77 -15.04 10.64
CA GLY A 52 -16.32 -14.67 9.34
C GLY A 52 -16.96 -15.85 8.62
N ASN A 53 -17.23 -15.67 7.32
CA ASN A 53 -17.81 -16.70 6.47
C ASN A 53 -17.02 -16.83 5.15
N ILE A 54 -16.84 -18.08 4.69
CA ILE A 54 -16.32 -18.35 3.35
C ILE A 54 -17.48 -18.16 2.36
N ARG A 55 -17.49 -17.02 1.66
CA ARG A 55 -18.55 -16.67 0.71
C ARG A 55 -18.47 -17.54 -0.55
N ARG A 56 -19.63 -18.06 -0.98
CA ARG A 56 -19.76 -18.73 -2.29
C ARG A 56 -20.02 -17.74 -3.42
N ASN A 57 -20.64 -16.61 -3.10
CA ASN A 57 -20.80 -15.46 -3.97
C ASN A 57 -20.28 -14.22 -3.21
N CYS A 58 -19.27 -13.54 -3.75
CA CYS A 58 -18.67 -12.38 -3.09
C CYS A 58 -19.65 -11.21 -2.89
N ALA A 59 -20.71 -11.12 -3.69
CA ALA A 59 -21.69 -10.03 -3.65
C ALA A 59 -22.79 -10.20 -2.59
N VAL A 60 -22.92 -11.39 -1.99
CA VAL A 60 -24.00 -11.72 -1.05
C VAL A 60 -23.42 -12.30 0.24
N LEU A 61 -24.04 -11.98 1.39
CA LEU A 61 -23.72 -12.64 2.65
C LEU A 61 -24.46 -13.99 2.68
N ASN A 62 -23.72 -15.05 3.00
CA ASN A 62 -24.32 -16.38 3.18
C ASN A 62 -25.29 -16.38 4.38
#